data_AF-A0A6L6R432-F1
#
_entry.id   AF-A0A6L6R432-F1
#
_cell.length_a   1.000
_cell.length_b   1.000
_cell.length_c   1.000
_cell.angle_alpha   90.00
_cell.angle_beta   90.00
_cell.angle_gamma   90.00
#
_symmetry.space_group_name_H-M   'P 1'
#
loop_
_entity.id
_entity.type
_entity.pdbx_description
1 polymer ?
#
loop_
_entity_poly.entity_id
_entity_poly.type
_entity_poly.pdbx_seq_one_letter_code
_entity_poly.pdbx_strand_id
1 'polypeptide(L)'
;MTDTDVSHERPEGNARPRKGFFARIALFIRQIMVELRKVIWPTRKELIAYTTVVIIFVAIISTIIAGFDYVFTKGVLFVFG
;
A
#
# COMPACT_ATOMS: atom_id res chain seq x y z
N MET A 1 -42.92 -56.22 25.18
CA MET A 1 -41.61 -56.22 24.51
C MET A 1 -41.35 -54.78 24.09
N THR A 2 -40.58 -54.09 24.94
CA THR A 2 -39.78 -52.88 24.65
C THR A 2 -40.44 -51.73 23.87
N ASP A 3 -40.96 -50.76 24.64
CA ASP A 3 -40.68 -49.35 24.39
C ASP A 3 -39.18 -49.20 24.07
N THR A 4 -38.86 -48.89 22.82
CA THR A 4 -37.50 -48.51 22.43
C THR A 4 -37.61 -47.05 22.03
N ASP A 5 -37.44 -46.20 23.03
CA ASP A 5 -37.18 -44.78 22.90
C ASP A 5 -35.97 -44.63 21.96
N VAL A 6 -36.25 -44.17 20.73
CA VAL A 6 -35.21 -43.86 19.76
C VAL A 6 -34.55 -42.59 20.25
N SER A 7 -33.51 -42.76 21.06
CA SER A 7 -32.68 -41.69 21.58
C SER A 7 -32.20 -40.81 20.43
N HIS A 8 -32.70 -39.58 20.41
CA HIS A 8 -32.25 -38.53 19.50
C HIS A 8 -30.80 -38.15 19.86
N GLU A 9 -29.83 -38.74 19.17
CA GLU A 9 -28.45 -38.24 19.19
C GLU A 9 -28.43 -36.87 18.50
N ARG A 10 -28.49 -35.81 19.30
CA ARG A 10 -28.17 -34.45 18.86
C ARG A 10 -26.65 -34.37 18.70
N PRO A 11 -26.10 -34.10 17.50
CA PRO A 11 -24.67 -33.89 17.38
C PRO A 11 -24.28 -32.67 18.22
N GLU A 12 -23.18 -32.87 18.92
CA GLU A 12 -22.61 -32.02 19.95
C GLU A 12 -22.61 -30.54 19.60
N GLY A 13 -22.87 -29.74 20.64
CA GLY A 13 -22.79 -28.29 20.59
C GLY A 13 -21.43 -27.85 20.04
N ASN A 14 -21.47 -27.24 18.86
CA ASN A 14 -20.39 -26.44 18.32
C ASN A 14 -20.13 -25.28 19.30
N ALA A 15 -19.24 -25.53 20.27
CA ALA A 15 -18.74 -24.54 21.21
C ALA A 15 -17.98 -23.49 20.40
N ARG A 16 -18.71 -22.46 19.93
CA ARG A 16 -18.12 -21.31 19.25
C ARG A 16 -17.08 -20.74 20.21
N PRO A 17 -15.78 -20.81 19.89
CA PRO A 17 -14.77 -20.20 20.76
C PRO A 17 -15.14 -18.73 20.88
N ARG A 18 -15.32 -18.26 22.13
CA ARG A 18 -15.55 -16.85 22.43
C ARG A 18 -14.50 -16.06 21.66
N LYS A 19 -14.90 -15.25 20.68
CA LYS A 19 -13.98 -14.42 19.89
C LYS A 19 -13.23 -13.48 20.84
N GLY A 20 -12.09 -13.94 21.35
CA GLY A 20 -11.18 -13.15 22.17
C GLY A 20 -10.61 -11.97 21.38
N PHE A 21 -9.95 -11.06 22.08
CA PHE A 21 -9.28 -9.89 21.48
C PHE A 21 -8.39 -10.27 20.27
N PHE A 22 -7.67 -11.39 20.37
CA PHE A 22 -6.87 -11.96 19.26
C PHE A 22 -7.69 -12.34 18.02
N ALA A 23 -8.90 -12.87 18.20
CA ALA A 23 -9.77 -13.19 17.07
C ALA A 23 -10.29 -11.93 16.36
N ARG A 24 -10.42 -10.81 17.07
CA ARG A 24 -10.77 -9.51 16.47
C ARG A 24 -9.63 -8.93 15.64
N ILE A 25 -8.40 -9.00 16.15
CA ILE A 25 -7.19 -8.58 15.42
C ILE A 25 -6.99 -9.43 14.16
N ALA A 26 -7.14 -10.75 14.25
CA ALA A 26 -7.02 -11.64 13.10
C ALA A 26 -8.05 -11.32 12.00
N LEU A 27 -9.29 -10.97 12.38
CA LEU A 27 -10.31 -10.52 11.44
C LEU A 27 -9.96 -9.18 10.80
N PHE A 28 -9.40 -8.24 11.56
CA PHE A 28 -8.97 -6.93 11.06
C PHE A 28 -7.83 -7.04 10.04
N ILE A 29 -6.81 -7.85 10.32
CA ILE A 29 -5.71 -8.11 9.37
C ILE A 29 -6.24 -8.80 8.10
N ARG A 30 -7.19 -9.74 8.25
CA ARG A 30 -7.85 -10.38 7.10
C ARG A 30 -8.62 -9.36 6.26
N GLN A 31 -9.29 -8.39 6.88
CA GLN A 31 -9.99 -7.31 6.18
C GLN A 31 -9.00 -6.41 5.42
N ILE A 32 -7.89 -6.01 6.05
CA ILE A 32 -6.84 -5.20 5.39
C ILE A 32 -6.31 -5.92 4.14
N MET A 33 -6.00 -7.21 4.22
CA MET A 33 -5.51 -7.96 3.05
C MET A 33 -6.54 -8.02 1.91
N VAL A 34 -7.83 -8.08 2.23
CA VAL A 34 -8.90 -8.05 1.22
C VAL A 34 -8.98 -6.68 0.55
N GLU A 35 -8.82 -5.60 1.29
CA GLU A 35 -8.85 -4.24 0.75
C GLU A 35 -7.58 -3.90 -0.03
N LEU A 36 -6.41 -4.33 0.44
CA LEU A 36 -5.13 -4.16 -0.27
C LEU A 36 -5.11 -4.88 -1.62
N ARG A 37 -5.87 -5.96 -1.79
CA ARG A 37 -6.04 -6.61 -3.10
C ARG A 37 -6.89 -5.80 -4.09
N LYS A 38 -7.67 -4.82 -3.60
CA LYS A 38 -8.42 -3.87 -4.46
C LYS A 38 -7.57 -2.71 -4.92
N VAL A 39 -6.37 -2.51 -4.37
CA VAL A 39 -5.39 -1.61 -4.97
C VAL A 39 -5.01 -2.22 -6.29
N ILE A 40 -5.51 -1.63 -7.38
CA ILE A 40 -5.11 -1.97 -8.73
C ILE A 40 -3.61 -1.66 -8.81
N TRP A 41 -2.79 -2.70 -8.85
CA TRP A 41 -1.37 -2.53 -9.03
C TRP A 41 -1.15 -2.01 -10.45
N PRO A 42 -0.63 -0.79 -10.59
CA PRO A 42 -0.48 -0.14 -11.88
C PRO A 42 0.34 -1.02 -12.82
N THR A 43 -0.02 -1.00 -14.10
CA THR A 43 0.72 -1.78 -15.09
C THR A 43 2.13 -1.21 -15.24
N ARG A 44 3.11 -2.06 -15.59
CA ARG A 44 4.51 -1.61 -15.78
C ARG A 44 4.64 -0.40 -16.71
N LYS A 45 3.74 -0.29 -17.69
CA LYS A 45 3.68 0.83 -18.64
C LYS A 45 3.31 2.16 -17.97
N GLU A 46 2.34 2.15 -17.06
CA GLU A 46 1.93 3.34 -16.30
C GLU A 46 3.06 3.80 -15.37
N LEU A 47 3.71 2.85 -14.69
CA LEU A 47 4.86 3.14 -13.84
C LEU A 47 5.96 3.85 -14.62
N ILE A 48 6.35 3.28 -15.78
CA ILE A 48 7.39 3.85 -16.63
C ILE A 48 6.99 5.23 -17.13
N ALA A 49 5.73 5.42 -17.54
CA ALA A 49 5.23 6.71 -17.99
C ALA A 49 5.36 7.78 -16.89
N TYR A 50 4.90 7.47 -15.67
CA TYR A 50 4.98 8.40 -14.54
C TYR A 50 6.42 8.73 -14.16
N THR A 51 7.30 7.72 -14.08
CA THR A 51 8.72 7.97 -13.80
C THR A 51 9.40 8.76 -14.91
N THR A 52 9.02 8.56 -16.17
CA THR A 52 9.59 9.28 -17.33
C THR A 52 9.23 10.76 -17.26
N VAL A 53 7.97 11.09 -16.98
CA VAL A 53 7.53 12.48 -16.81
C VAL A 53 8.31 13.17 -15.68
N VAL A 54 8.50 12.48 -14.55
CA VAL A 54 9.27 13.02 -13.42
C VAL A 54 10.73 13.26 -13.81
N ILE A 55 11.37 12.33 -14.51
CA ILE A 55 12.77 12.48 -14.96
C ILE A 55 12.91 13.69 -15.89
N ILE A 56 12.00 13.85 -16.86
CA ILE A 56 12.03 14.99 -17.78
C ILE A 56 11.84 16.30 -17.01
N PHE A 57 10.89 16.34 -16.08
CA PHE A 57 10.63 17.53 -15.26
C PHE A 57 11.83 17.92 -14.39
N VAL A 58 12.44 16.95 -13.71
CA VAL A 58 13.65 17.17 -12.91
C VAL A 58 14.82 17.63 -13.79
N ALA A 59 14.99 17.07 -14.98
CA ALA A 59 16.05 17.49 -15.90
C ALA A 59 15.89 18.96 -16.36
N ILE A 60 14.66 19.40 -16.63
CA ILE A 60 14.38 20.80 -17.00
C ILE A 60 14.73 21.74 -15.84
N ILE A 61 14.24 21.45 -14.63
CA ILE A 61 14.53 22.27 -13.45
C ILE A 61 16.03 22.28 -13.15
N SER A 62 16.69 21.12 -13.19
CA SER A 62 18.13 21.01 -12.99
C SER A 62 18.92 21.84 -14.00
N THR A 63 18.48 21.89 -15.27
CA THR A 63 19.12 22.70 -16.31
C THR A 63 18.98 24.19 -16.04
N ILE A 64 17.77 24.62 -15.64
CA ILE A 64 17.51 26.02 -15.28
C ILE A 64 18.38 26.42 -14.10
N ILE A 65 18.35 25.65 -13.00
CA ILE A 65 19.14 25.93 -11.79
C ILE A 65 20.63 25.99 -12.13
N ALA A 66 21.16 24.99 -12.85
CA ALA A 66 22.56 24.98 -13.26
C ALA A 66 22.94 26.19 -14.14
N GLY A 67 22.04 26.62 -15.03
CA GLY A 67 22.21 27.83 -15.83
C GLY A 67 22.27 29.09 -14.96
N PHE A 68 21.37 29.21 -13.99
CA PHE A 68 21.40 30.31 -13.02
C PHE A 68 22.68 30.28 -12.18
N ASP A 69 23.07 29.13 -11.64
CA ASP A 69 24.30 28.98 -10.86
C ASP A 69 25.54 29.41 -11.66
N TYR A 70 25.59 29.08 -12.95
CA TYR A 70 26.66 29.52 -13.85
C TYR A 70 26.68 31.05 -14.00
N VAL A 71 25.52 31.66 -14.22
CA VAL A 71 25.38 33.12 -14.36
C VAL A 71 25.77 33.82 -13.05
N PHE A 72 25.27 33.36 -11.91
CA PHE A 72 25.61 33.92 -10.60
C PHE A 72 27.10 33.77 -10.31
N THR A 73 27.71 32.61 -10.59
CA THR A 73 29.14 32.39 -10.39
C THR A 73 29.96 33.39 -11.20
N LYS A 74 29.64 33.58 -12.49
CA LYS A 74 30.31 34.58 -13.33
C LYS A 74 30.06 36.01 -12.87
N GLY A 75 28.85 36.33 -12.44
CA GLY A 75 28.47 37.67 -11.96
C GLY A 75 29.19 38.04 -10.66
N VAL A 76 29.24 37.13 -9.70
CA VAL A 76 29.97 37.33 -8.43
C VAL A 76 31.45 37.48 -8.68
N LEU A 77 32.05 36.64 -9.54
CA LEU A 77 33.46 36.78 -9.93
C LEU A 77 33.77 38.11 -10.63
N PHE A 78 32.82 38.67 -11.38
CA PHE A 78 32.99 39.98 -12.03
C PHE A 78 32.86 41.15 -11.05
N VAL A 79 32.02 41.02 -10.00
CA VAL A 79 31.78 42.07 -9.02
C VAL A 79 32.84 42.09 -7.92
N PHE A 80 33.34 40.93 -7.50
CA PHE A 80 34.27 40.77 -6.37
C PHE A 80 35.69 40.34 -6.79
N GLY A 81 35.89 39.94 -8.03
CA GLY A 81 37.21 39.75 -8.63
C GLY A 81 37.73 41.05 -9.23
#